data_AF-A0A383BSG1-F1
#
_entry.id   AF-A0A383BSG1-F1
#
_cell.length_a   1.000
_cell.length_b   1.000
_cell.length_c   1.000
_cell.angle_alpha   90.00
_cell.angle_beta   90.00
_cell.angle_gamma   90.00
#
_symmetry.space_group_name_H-M   'P 1'
#
loop_
_entity.id
_entity.type
_entity.pdbx_description
1 polymer ?
#
loop_
_entity_poly.entity_id
_entity_poly.type
_entity_poly.pdbx_seq_one_letter_code
_entity_poly.pdbx_strand_id
1 'polypeptide(L)'
;SKLHKHFNPIRVKLLENRKNRQAELDQGVKPDFLADTEFIRNGNWKTTPVPADLQDRRVEITGPVDRKMIINALNSGVKVFMADFEDSNSPTWDNNINGQINLRDAINGTISFTNTNGKHYSLNEKTATLMVRPRGWHLVEKHVCVDDEHISASIFDFGLYFYHNAANLMKNGTGPYFYLPKLESHLEARLWNDIFNMAQDEFGIPQGTIKATVLLETILAAFEMDEILYELREHSAGLNCGRW
;
A
#
# COMPACT_ATOMS: atom_id res chain seq x y z
N SER A 1 -8.47 3.69 15.05
CA SER A 1 -8.26 4.62 16.17
C SER A 1 -6.80 4.68 16.61
N LYS A 2 -6.19 3.60 17.14
CA LYS A 2 -4.79 3.58 17.61
C LYS A 2 -3.77 4.11 16.59
N LEU A 3 -3.79 3.57 15.35
CA LEU A 3 -2.93 4.03 14.26
C LEU A 3 -3.09 5.53 13.99
N HIS A 4 -4.33 6.03 13.92
CA HIS A 4 -4.58 7.45 13.67
C HIS A 4 -4.00 8.33 14.78
N LYS A 5 -4.31 8.04 16.05
CA LYS A 5 -3.84 8.85 17.19
C LYS A 5 -2.31 8.93 17.25
N HIS A 6 -1.63 7.85 16.88
CA HIS A 6 -0.16 7.80 16.93
C HIS A 6 0.50 8.43 15.69
N PHE A 7 0.00 8.14 14.49
CA PHE A 7 0.70 8.44 13.25
C PHE A 7 0.13 9.62 12.46
N ASN A 8 -1.11 10.04 12.72
CA ASN A 8 -1.68 11.19 12.01
C ASN A 8 -0.91 12.50 12.26
N PRO A 9 -0.45 12.83 13.49
CA PRO A 9 0.38 14.01 13.70
C PRO A 9 1.67 13.99 12.86
N ILE A 10 2.29 12.81 12.72
CA ILE A 10 3.49 12.62 11.90
C ILE A 10 3.16 12.80 10.41
N ARG A 11 2.07 12.20 9.93
CA ARG A 11 1.57 12.38 8.55
C ARG A 11 1.36 13.86 8.24
N VAL A 12 0.65 14.60 9.10
CA VAL A 12 0.38 16.03 8.89
C VAL A 12 1.68 16.83 8.82
N LYS A 13 2.66 16.53 9.69
CA LYS A 13 3.99 17.15 9.64
C LYS A 13 4.71 16.85 8.32
N LEU A 14 4.65 15.62 7.81
CA LEU A 14 5.26 15.26 6.53
C LEU A 14 4.59 15.99 5.35
N LEU A 15 3.27 16.14 5.37
CA LEU A 15 2.55 16.93 4.36
C LEU A 15 2.92 18.42 4.42
N GLU A 16 3.21 18.96 5.60
CA GLU A 16 3.74 20.33 5.73
C GLU A 16 5.19 20.42 5.21
N ASN A 17 6.01 19.40 5.48
CA ASN A 17 7.36 19.32 4.92
C ASN A 17 7.36 19.32 3.38
N ARG A 18 6.37 18.68 2.73
CA ARG A 18 6.22 18.77 1.27
C ARG A 18 6.06 20.21 0.79
N LYS A 19 5.25 21.03 1.50
CA LYS A 19 5.06 22.45 1.15
C LYS A 19 6.35 23.25 1.32
N ASN A 20 7.07 23.00 2.41
CA ASN A 20 8.37 23.65 2.65
C ASN A 20 9.37 23.27 1.55
N ARG A 21 9.45 21.99 1.20
CA ARG A 21 10.31 21.51 0.13
C ARG A 21 9.93 22.13 -1.21
N GLN A 22 8.64 22.20 -1.54
CA GLN A 22 8.18 22.87 -2.76
C GLN A 22 8.60 24.35 -2.79
N ALA A 23 8.47 25.07 -1.67
CA ALA A 23 8.90 26.47 -1.59
C ALA A 23 10.41 26.67 -1.83
N GLU A 24 11.25 25.72 -1.42
CA GLU A 24 12.68 25.72 -1.75
C GLU A 24 12.93 25.49 -3.25
N LEU A 25 12.20 24.55 -3.85
CA LEU A 25 12.30 24.26 -5.29
C LEU A 25 11.89 25.47 -6.13
N ASP A 26 10.82 26.16 -5.74
CA ASP A 26 10.32 27.37 -6.39
C ASP A 26 11.33 28.53 -6.31
N GLN A 27 12.20 28.53 -5.29
CA GLN A 27 13.32 29.47 -5.15
C GLN A 27 14.56 29.09 -5.97
N GLY A 28 14.50 27.99 -6.73
CA GLY A 28 15.57 27.55 -7.64
C GLY A 28 16.50 26.50 -7.07
N VAL A 29 16.25 25.99 -5.86
CA VAL A 29 16.95 24.81 -5.33
C VAL A 29 16.55 23.61 -6.18
N LYS A 30 17.52 22.87 -6.72
CA LYS A 30 17.23 21.66 -7.50
C LYS A 30 17.16 20.43 -6.58
N PRO A 31 16.35 19.42 -6.92
CA PRO A 31 16.48 18.11 -6.30
C PRO A 31 17.87 17.53 -6.55
N ASP A 32 18.47 16.95 -5.52
CA ASP A 32 19.76 16.26 -5.57
C ASP A 32 19.80 15.20 -4.45
N PHE A 33 20.79 14.32 -4.48
CA PHE A 33 21.00 13.30 -3.45
C PHE A 33 21.34 13.93 -2.10
N LEU A 34 20.76 13.40 -1.04
CA LEU A 34 20.96 13.91 0.32
C LEU A 34 22.36 13.55 0.83
N ALA A 35 23.10 14.53 1.36
CA ALA A 35 24.43 14.31 1.94
C ALA A 35 24.35 13.50 3.25
N ASP A 36 23.36 13.80 4.10
CA ASP A 36 23.22 13.20 5.43
C ASP A 36 22.92 11.69 5.40
N THR A 37 22.46 11.17 4.26
CA THR A 37 22.16 9.74 4.05
C THR A 37 23.17 9.03 3.16
N GLU A 38 24.31 9.66 2.83
CA GLU A 38 25.35 9.06 2.00
C GLU A 38 25.83 7.70 2.54
N PHE A 39 25.86 7.54 3.87
CA PHE A 39 26.25 6.27 4.51
C PHE A 39 25.31 5.11 4.18
N ILE A 40 24.04 5.37 3.83
CA ILE A 40 23.09 4.34 3.39
C ILE A 40 23.51 3.85 2.01
N ARG A 41 23.73 4.78 1.07
CA ARG A 41 24.07 4.50 -0.33
C ARG A 41 25.43 3.83 -0.50
N ASN A 42 26.38 4.20 0.36
CA ASN A 42 27.71 3.59 0.41
C ASN A 42 27.79 2.35 1.32
N GLY A 43 26.70 2.01 2.01
CA GLY A 43 26.62 0.88 2.92
C GLY A 43 26.48 -0.46 2.19
N ASN A 44 26.76 -1.56 2.89
CA ASN A 44 26.50 -2.92 2.39
C ASN A 44 25.31 -3.54 3.12
N TRP A 45 24.11 -3.33 2.60
CA TRP A 45 22.86 -3.85 3.15
C TRP A 45 21.94 -4.33 2.03
N LYS A 46 20.91 -5.10 2.40
CA LYS A 46 19.88 -5.58 1.49
C LYS A 46 18.53 -5.57 2.20
N THR A 47 17.46 -5.50 1.44
CA THR A 47 16.12 -5.77 1.97
C THR A 47 16.02 -7.23 2.41
N THR A 48 15.12 -7.50 3.34
CA THR A 48 14.76 -8.87 3.69
C THR A 48 14.18 -9.59 2.45
N PRO A 49 14.37 -10.92 2.32
CA PRO A 49 13.82 -11.67 1.21
C PRO A 49 12.29 -11.51 1.09
N VAL A 50 11.81 -11.48 -0.14
CA VAL A 50 10.37 -11.53 -0.41
C VAL A 50 9.85 -12.97 -0.27
N PRO A 51 8.60 -13.16 0.17
CA PRO A 51 7.96 -14.47 0.24
C PRO A 51 7.82 -15.11 -1.15
N ALA A 52 7.64 -16.44 -1.18
CA ALA A 52 7.70 -17.23 -2.42
C ALA A 52 6.70 -16.76 -3.50
N ASP A 53 5.51 -16.33 -3.09
CA ASP A 53 4.45 -15.84 -3.96
C ASP A 53 4.69 -14.40 -4.50
N LEU A 54 5.78 -13.75 -4.09
CA LEU A 54 6.27 -12.47 -4.62
C LEU A 54 7.63 -12.59 -5.34
N GLN A 55 8.19 -13.78 -5.50
CA GLN A 55 9.47 -13.97 -6.22
C GLN A 55 9.30 -13.91 -7.74
N ASP A 56 8.17 -14.37 -8.28
CA ASP A 56 7.84 -14.28 -9.71
C ASP A 56 6.68 -13.30 -9.91
N ARG A 57 7.03 -12.06 -10.27
CA ARG A 57 6.10 -10.94 -10.50
C ARG A 57 6.13 -10.45 -11.95
N ARG A 58 6.39 -11.36 -12.89
CA ARG A 58 6.65 -11.02 -14.32
C ARG A 58 5.54 -10.20 -15.00
N VAL A 59 4.29 -10.38 -14.56
CA VAL A 59 3.13 -9.62 -15.04
C VAL A 59 2.21 -9.38 -13.85
N GLU A 60 1.81 -8.13 -13.68
CA GLU A 60 0.84 -7.71 -12.69
C GLU A 60 -0.31 -6.98 -13.39
N ILE A 61 -1.54 -7.21 -12.93
CA ILE A 61 -2.72 -6.46 -13.38
C ILE A 61 -3.16 -5.50 -12.28
N THR A 62 -3.63 -4.32 -12.65
CA THR A 62 -4.15 -3.31 -11.73
C THR A 62 -5.64 -3.12 -11.97
N GLY A 63 -6.43 -2.89 -10.93
CA GLY A 63 -7.85 -2.62 -11.12
C GLY A 63 -8.58 -2.22 -9.84
N PRO A 64 -9.79 -1.66 -9.97
CA PRO A 64 -10.56 -1.18 -8.84
C PRO A 64 -11.04 -2.33 -7.96
N VAL A 65 -11.46 -1.99 -6.74
CA VAL A 65 -12.02 -2.92 -5.76
C VAL A 65 -13.51 -3.28 -6.00
N ASP A 66 -13.97 -3.16 -7.24
CA ASP A 66 -15.28 -3.65 -7.68
C ASP A 66 -15.33 -5.19 -7.64
N ARG A 67 -16.48 -5.74 -7.22
CA ARG A 67 -16.64 -7.17 -6.95
C ARG A 67 -16.38 -8.04 -8.18
N LYS A 68 -16.90 -7.65 -9.35
CA LYS A 68 -16.71 -8.41 -10.60
C LYS A 68 -15.28 -8.24 -11.11
N MET A 69 -14.73 -7.03 -11.00
CA MET A 69 -13.36 -6.74 -11.44
C MET A 69 -12.33 -7.52 -10.63
N ILE A 70 -12.48 -7.61 -9.31
CA ILE A 70 -11.62 -8.43 -8.44
C ILE A 70 -11.59 -9.88 -8.92
N ILE A 71 -12.75 -10.50 -9.16
CA ILE A 71 -12.82 -11.89 -9.64
C ILE A 71 -12.09 -12.05 -10.98
N ASN A 72 -12.34 -11.16 -11.92
CA ASN A 72 -11.70 -11.23 -13.24
C ASN A 72 -10.19 -11.03 -13.16
N ALA A 73 -9.72 -10.08 -12.35
CA ALA A 73 -8.30 -9.78 -12.20
C ALA A 73 -7.55 -10.95 -11.54
N LEU A 74 -8.10 -11.50 -10.46
CA LEU A 74 -7.55 -12.69 -9.78
C LEU A 74 -7.50 -13.91 -10.71
N ASN A 75 -8.46 -14.06 -11.62
CA ASN A 75 -8.53 -15.17 -12.57
C ASN A 75 -7.77 -14.93 -13.89
N SER A 76 -7.10 -13.79 -14.06
CA SER A 76 -6.53 -13.37 -15.37
C SER A 76 -5.26 -14.11 -15.79
N GLY A 77 -4.70 -14.97 -14.95
CA GLY A 77 -3.47 -15.73 -15.24
C GLY A 77 -2.17 -14.94 -15.05
N VAL A 78 -2.26 -13.69 -14.57
CA VAL A 78 -1.11 -12.90 -14.14
C VAL A 78 -0.58 -13.38 -12.79
N LYS A 79 0.60 -12.88 -12.38
CA LYS A 79 1.21 -13.27 -11.11
C LYS A 79 0.66 -12.49 -9.93
N VAL A 80 0.43 -11.20 -10.11
CA VAL A 80 -0.07 -10.31 -9.05
C VAL A 80 -1.25 -9.51 -9.54
N PHE A 81 -2.25 -9.34 -8.69
CA PHE A 81 -3.31 -8.36 -8.85
C PHE A 81 -3.16 -7.27 -7.80
N MET A 82 -2.95 -6.02 -8.25
CA MET A 82 -3.03 -4.84 -7.41
C MET A 82 -4.47 -4.33 -7.36
N ALA A 83 -5.15 -4.64 -6.25
CA ALA A 83 -6.47 -4.12 -5.95
C ALA A 83 -6.37 -2.68 -5.43
N ASP A 84 -7.09 -1.78 -6.09
CA ASP A 84 -6.81 -0.36 -5.99
C ASP A 84 -7.93 0.43 -5.29
N PHE A 85 -7.60 1.06 -4.17
CA PHE A 85 -8.44 2.09 -3.53
C PHE A 85 -8.07 3.51 -3.97
N GLU A 86 -7.05 3.66 -4.82
CA GLU A 86 -6.44 4.92 -5.19
C GLU A 86 -6.86 5.35 -6.61
N ASP A 87 -5.93 5.64 -7.54
CA ASP A 87 -6.25 6.36 -8.79
C ASP A 87 -7.31 5.72 -9.70
N SER A 88 -7.50 4.40 -9.69
CA SER A 88 -8.54 3.74 -10.51
C SER A 88 -9.89 3.59 -9.80
N ASN A 89 -10.00 4.04 -8.54
CA ASN A 89 -11.20 3.93 -7.73
C ASN A 89 -11.70 5.31 -7.29
N SER A 90 -12.93 5.66 -7.67
CA SER A 90 -13.59 6.83 -7.08
C SER A 90 -13.83 6.56 -5.59
N PRO A 91 -13.30 7.39 -4.66
CA PRO A 91 -13.28 7.06 -3.23
C PRO A 91 -14.60 7.45 -2.54
N THR A 92 -15.72 7.00 -3.09
CA THR A 92 -17.01 7.09 -2.39
C THR A 92 -16.99 6.18 -1.16
N TRP A 93 -17.80 6.51 -0.16
CA TRP A 93 -17.94 5.65 1.03
C TRP A 93 -18.31 4.21 0.63
N ASP A 94 -19.30 4.08 -0.26
CA ASP A 94 -19.78 2.79 -0.73
C ASP A 94 -18.69 2.00 -1.47
N ASN A 95 -17.90 2.65 -2.33
CA ASN A 95 -16.82 1.96 -3.05
C ASN A 95 -15.75 1.47 -2.07
N ASN A 96 -15.35 2.29 -1.09
CA ASN A 96 -14.31 1.91 -0.14
C ASN A 96 -14.78 0.80 0.80
N ILE A 97 -15.99 0.92 1.37
CA ILE A 97 -16.52 -0.11 2.26
C ILE A 97 -16.81 -1.41 1.51
N ASN A 98 -17.46 -1.35 0.34
CA ASN A 98 -17.69 -2.55 -0.45
C ASN A 98 -16.38 -3.15 -0.96
N GLY A 99 -15.38 -2.32 -1.27
CA GLY A 99 -14.05 -2.79 -1.63
C GLY A 99 -13.43 -3.65 -0.54
N GLN A 100 -13.46 -3.18 0.71
CA GLN A 100 -12.97 -3.95 1.86
C GLN A 100 -13.75 -5.27 2.04
N ILE A 101 -15.08 -5.24 1.87
CA ILE A 101 -15.92 -6.45 1.90
C ILE A 101 -15.53 -7.42 0.79
N ASN A 102 -15.36 -6.92 -0.44
CA ASN A 102 -15.01 -7.73 -1.60
C ASN A 102 -13.64 -8.38 -1.42
N LEU A 103 -12.64 -7.66 -0.93
CA LEU A 103 -11.30 -8.22 -0.68
C LEU A 103 -11.35 -9.30 0.40
N ARG A 104 -12.09 -9.07 1.50
CA ARG A 104 -12.29 -10.08 2.54
C ARG A 104 -12.94 -11.34 1.99
N ASP A 105 -14.00 -11.19 1.20
CA ASP A 105 -14.66 -12.34 0.56
C ASP A 105 -13.73 -13.06 -0.44
N ALA A 106 -12.87 -12.32 -1.16
CA ALA A 106 -11.92 -12.91 -2.10
C ALA A 106 -10.86 -13.75 -1.39
N ILE A 107 -10.31 -13.23 -0.30
CA ILE A 107 -9.30 -13.90 0.53
C ILE A 107 -9.89 -15.12 1.25
N ASN A 108 -11.17 -15.08 1.61
CA ASN A 108 -11.90 -16.22 2.16
C ASN A 108 -12.34 -17.25 1.10
N GLY A 109 -12.11 -16.98 -0.19
CA GLY A 109 -12.56 -17.85 -1.29
C GLY A 109 -14.07 -17.86 -1.52
N THR A 110 -14.81 -16.90 -0.95
CA THR A 110 -16.29 -16.84 -0.99
C THR A 110 -16.82 -15.76 -1.91
N ILE A 111 -15.95 -14.93 -2.50
CA ILE A 111 -16.38 -13.90 -3.45
C ILE A 111 -17.03 -14.55 -4.68
N SER A 112 -18.21 -14.04 -5.02
CA SER A 112 -18.94 -14.43 -6.22
C SER A 112 -19.82 -13.29 -6.71
N PHE A 113 -20.14 -13.30 -8.00
CA PHE A 113 -20.97 -12.30 -8.64
C PHE A 113 -21.81 -12.94 -9.74
N THR A 114 -23.10 -12.60 -9.81
CA THR A 114 -23.98 -13.01 -10.92
C THR A 114 -24.46 -11.74 -11.62
N ASN A 115 -24.21 -11.65 -12.92
CA ASN A 115 -24.67 -10.48 -13.69
C ASN A 115 -26.17 -10.56 -14.00
N THR A 116 -26.73 -9.47 -14.54
CA THR A 116 -28.13 -9.38 -14.94
C THR A 116 -28.56 -10.41 -15.98
N ASN A 117 -27.61 -10.97 -16.74
CA ASN A 117 -27.88 -12.00 -17.75
C ASN A 117 -27.75 -13.43 -17.18
N GLY A 118 -27.60 -13.57 -15.86
CA GLY A 118 -27.49 -14.87 -15.18
C GLY A 118 -26.10 -15.52 -15.22
N LYS A 119 -25.09 -14.88 -15.83
CA LYS A 119 -23.72 -15.41 -15.83
C LYS A 119 -23.09 -15.24 -14.45
N HIS A 120 -22.69 -16.36 -13.87
CA HIS A 120 -22.01 -16.44 -12.58
C HIS A 120 -20.48 -16.35 -12.73
N TYR A 121 -19.84 -15.68 -11.77
CA TYR A 121 -18.40 -15.48 -11.66
C TYR A 121 -17.97 -15.88 -10.24
N SER A 122 -16.92 -16.69 -10.14
CA SER A 122 -16.28 -17.13 -8.91
C SER A 122 -14.77 -17.24 -9.14
N LEU A 123 -13.98 -17.40 -8.07
CA LEU A 123 -12.54 -17.61 -8.19
C LEU A 123 -12.21 -18.99 -8.75
N ASN A 124 -11.11 -19.06 -9.50
CA ASN A 124 -10.46 -20.31 -9.86
C ASN A 124 -9.76 -20.91 -8.63
N GLU A 125 -9.35 -22.18 -8.71
CA GLU A 125 -8.54 -22.82 -7.65
C GLU A 125 -7.19 -22.13 -7.43
N LYS A 126 -6.60 -21.60 -8.52
CA LYS A 126 -5.36 -20.83 -8.49
C LYS A 126 -5.63 -19.43 -9.02
N THR A 127 -5.34 -18.43 -8.19
CA THR A 127 -5.49 -17.01 -8.52
C THR A 127 -4.15 -16.29 -8.44
N ALA A 128 -4.09 -15.08 -8.99
CA ALA A 128 -2.96 -14.18 -8.78
C ALA A 128 -2.78 -13.84 -7.30
N THR A 129 -1.54 -13.55 -6.88
CA THR A 129 -1.22 -13.00 -5.56
C THR A 129 -1.88 -11.63 -5.41
N LEU A 130 -2.59 -11.40 -4.31
CA LEU A 130 -3.28 -10.13 -4.07
C LEU A 130 -2.33 -9.13 -3.38
N MET A 131 -2.26 -7.92 -3.93
CA MET A 131 -1.64 -6.76 -3.28
C MET A 131 -2.64 -5.60 -3.26
N VAL A 132 -2.63 -4.78 -2.21
CA VAL A 132 -3.57 -3.66 -2.07
C VAL A 132 -2.86 -2.33 -2.18
N ARG A 133 -3.38 -1.41 -3.01
CA ARG A 133 -2.93 -0.03 -3.06
C ARG A 133 -3.91 0.86 -2.26
N PRO A 134 -3.55 1.31 -1.04
CA PRO A 134 -4.35 2.27 -0.30
C PRO A 134 -4.20 3.66 -0.91
N ARG A 135 -5.11 4.57 -0.54
CA ARG A 135 -5.02 5.99 -0.91
C ARG A 135 -3.72 6.64 -0.41
N GLY A 136 -3.17 7.58 -1.16
CA GLY A 136 -1.93 8.30 -0.80
C GLY A 136 -2.09 9.25 0.39
N TRP A 137 -0.97 9.69 0.97
CA TRP A 137 -0.93 10.40 2.27
C TRP A 137 -1.77 11.68 2.34
N HIS A 138 -1.91 12.36 1.20
CA HIS A 138 -2.64 13.62 1.05
C HIS A 138 -4.17 13.45 1.14
N LEU A 139 -4.69 12.23 1.03
CA LEU A 139 -6.13 11.96 1.06
C LEU A 139 -6.65 11.74 2.50
N VAL A 140 -7.90 12.11 2.68
CA VAL A 140 -8.63 12.04 3.96
C VAL A 140 -9.90 11.22 3.76
N GLU A 141 -10.23 10.34 4.71
CA GLU A 141 -11.51 9.65 4.76
C GLU A 141 -12.50 10.47 5.58
N LYS A 142 -13.25 11.33 4.89
CA LYS A 142 -14.13 12.32 5.50
C LYS A 142 -15.32 11.73 6.26
N HIS A 143 -15.65 10.46 6.07
CA HIS A 143 -16.80 9.83 6.72
C HIS A 143 -16.48 9.30 8.13
N VAL A 144 -15.20 9.28 8.52
CA VAL A 144 -14.75 8.74 9.81
C VAL A 144 -13.89 9.77 10.54
N CYS A 145 -14.28 10.08 11.77
CA CYS A 145 -13.50 10.91 12.68
C CYS A 145 -12.94 10.09 13.85
N VAL A 146 -11.77 10.48 14.33
CA VAL A 146 -11.20 10.04 15.61
C VAL A 146 -10.87 11.29 16.39
N ASP A 147 -11.47 11.46 17.57
CA ASP A 147 -11.33 12.68 18.38
C ASP A 147 -11.63 13.96 17.55
N ASP A 148 -12.74 13.94 16.80
CA ASP A 148 -13.22 15.01 15.91
C ASP A 148 -12.32 15.38 14.72
N GLU A 149 -11.21 14.66 14.50
CA GLU A 149 -10.37 14.80 13.31
C GLU A 149 -10.67 13.71 12.28
N HIS A 150 -10.84 14.10 11.01
CA HIS A 150 -11.00 13.12 9.93
C HIS A 150 -9.75 12.25 9.78
N ILE A 151 -9.96 10.94 9.66
CA ILE A 151 -8.87 9.98 9.56
C ILE A 151 -8.12 10.08 8.21
N SER A 152 -6.81 9.79 8.23
CA SER A 152 -6.05 9.53 7.01
C SER A 152 -6.69 8.41 6.20
N ALA A 153 -6.95 8.67 4.92
CA ALA A 153 -7.45 7.65 3.99
C ALA A 153 -6.49 6.46 3.87
N SER A 154 -5.18 6.72 3.84
CA SER A 154 -4.12 5.70 3.82
C SER A 154 -4.19 4.77 5.03
N ILE A 155 -4.31 5.34 6.25
CA ILE A 155 -4.42 4.57 7.50
C ILE A 155 -5.75 3.80 7.52
N PHE A 156 -6.83 4.38 7.01
CA PHE A 156 -8.14 3.75 6.96
C PHE A 156 -8.11 2.51 6.04
N ASP A 157 -7.63 2.66 4.81
CA ASP A 157 -7.58 1.58 3.82
C ASP A 157 -6.65 0.45 4.27
N PHE A 158 -5.44 0.80 4.72
CA PHE A 158 -4.48 -0.14 5.29
C PHE A 158 -5.05 -0.86 6.50
N GLY A 159 -5.59 -0.10 7.46
CA GLY A 159 -6.03 -0.62 8.75
C GLY A 159 -7.15 -1.63 8.61
N LEU A 160 -8.16 -1.33 7.77
CA LEU A 160 -9.27 -2.26 7.52
C LEU A 160 -8.80 -3.52 6.79
N TYR A 161 -8.00 -3.37 5.73
CA TYR A 161 -7.52 -4.52 4.97
C TYR A 161 -6.64 -5.43 5.83
N PHE A 162 -5.67 -4.86 6.54
CA PHE A 162 -4.78 -5.62 7.41
C PHE A 162 -5.57 -6.34 8.52
N TYR A 163 -6.42 -5.61 9.24
CA TYR A 163 -7.20 -6.15 10.36
C TYR A 163 -8.07 -7.34 9.96
N HIS A 164 -8.78 -7.25 8.84
CA HIS A 164 -9.72 -8.29 8.44
C HIS A 164 -9.04 -9.51 7.81
N ASN A 165 -7.83 -9.36 7.27
CA ASN A 165 -7.29 -10.35 6.33
C ASN A 165 -5.94 -10.94 6.72
N ALA A 166 -5.11 -10.25 7.51
CA ALA A 166 -3.73 -10.67 7.75
C ALA A 166 -3.64 -12.11 8.27
N ALA A 167 -4.46 -12.48 9.25
CA ALA A 167 -4.47 -13.83 9.80
C ALA A 167 -4.85 -14.91 8.77
N ASN A 168 -5.86 -14.66 7.92
CA ASN A 168 -6.29 -15.64 6.92
C ASN A 168 -5.30 -15.73 5.74
N LEU A 169 -4.72 -14.60 5.32
CA LEU A 169 -3.63 -14.56 4.34
C LEU A 169 -2.46 -15.43 4.80
N MET A 170 -1.99 -15.24 6.03
CA MET A 170 -0.90 -16.02 6.62
C MET A 170 -1.24 -17.50 6.73
N LYS A 171 -2.46 -17.83 7.19
CA LYS A 171 -2.93 -19.22 7.27
C LYS A 171 -2.91 -19.93 5.91
N ASN A 172 -3.14 -19.19 4.84
CA ASN A 172 -3.16 -19.70 3.47
C ASN A 172 -1.79 -19.65 2.77
N GLY A 173 -0.71 -19.36 3.51
CA GLY A 173 0.65 -19.36 2.97
C GLY A 173 1.02 -18.14 2.12
N THR A 174 0.24 -17.07 2.21
CA THR A 174 0.51 -15.75 1.62
C THR A 174 0.65 -14.70 2.73
N GLY A 175 0.54 -13.41 2.43
CA GLY A 175 0.71 -12.34 3.43
C GLY A 175 -0.01 -11.04 3.10
N PRO A 176 -0.08 -10.11 4.08
CA PRO A 176 -0.64 -8.78 3.89
C PRO A 176 0.31 -7.92 3.05
N TYR A 177 0.03 -7.81 1.76
CA TYR A 177 0.89 -7.12 0.80
C TYR A 177 0.29 -5.82 0.26
N PHE A 178 1.14 -4.81 0.06
CA PHE A 178 0.73 -3.46 -0.28
C PHE A 178 1.51 -2.85 -1.45
N TYR A 179 0.88 -1.91 -2.12
CA TYR A 179 1.50 -0.96 -3.04
C TYR A 179 1.41 0.44 -2.44
N LEU A 180 2.52 1.17 -2.31
CA LEU A 180 2.54 2.47 -1.62
C LEU A 180 2.67 3.61 -2.65
N PRO A 181 1.62 4.42 -2.85
CA PRO A 181 1.62 5.44 -3.88
C PRO A 181 2.17 6.79 -3.41
N LYS A 182 2.67 7.56 -4.38
CA LYS A 182 2.90 9.01 -4.29
C LYS A 182 3.72 9.45 -3.07
N LEU A 183 4.72 8.66 -2.70
CA LEU A 183 5.70 9.07 -1.70
C LEU A 183 6.60 10.15 -2.30
N GLU A 184 6.98 11.15 -1.51
CA GLU A 184 7.88 12.23 -1.92
C GLU A 184 9.21 12.25 -1.15
N SER A 185 9.35 11.43 -0.10
CA SER A 185 10.60 11.30 0.67
C SER A 185 10.72 9.95 1.39
N HIS A 186 11.93 9.57 1.77
CA HIS A 186 12.20 8.40 2.61
C HIS A 186 11.55 8.50 4.00
N LEU A 187 11.32 9.71 4.53
CA LEU A 187 10.63 9.89 5.81
C LEU A 187 9.16 9.45 5.74
N GLU A 188 8.54 9.49 4.57
CA GLU A 188 7.20 8.94 4.36
C GLU A 188 7.21 7.41 4.22
N ALA A 189 8.31 6.84 3.73
CA ALA A 189 8.55 5.40 3.78
C ALA A 189 8.77 4.93 5.23
N ARG A 190 9.48 5.72 6.05
CA ARG A 190 9.62 5.48 7.49
C ARG A 190 8.26 5.49 8.21
N LEU A 191 7.39 6.44 7.89
CA LEU A 191 6.02 6.47 8.44
C LEU A 191 5.26 5.16 8.13
N TRP A 192 5.34 4.67 6.89
CA TRP A 192 4.76 3.35 6.55
C TRP A 192 5.38 2.22 7.35
N ASN A 193 6.72 2.19 7.47
CA ASN A 193 7.43 1.17 8.24
C ASN A 193 6.97 1.15 9.71
N ASP A 194 6.84 2.31 10.35
CA ASP A 194 6.41 2.40 11.74
C ASP A 194 4.94 1.96 11.92
N ILE A 195 4.07 2.28 10.95
CA ILE A 195 2.69 1.78 10.90
C ILE A 195 2.65 0.26 10.77
N PHE A 196 3.50 -0.32 9.92
CA PHE A 196 3.59 -1.77 9.75
C PHE A 196 4.06 -2.45 11.03
N ASN A 197 5.11 -1.93 11.66
CA ASN A 197 5.62 -2.43 12.93
C ASN A 197 4.54 -2.39 14.02
N MET A 198 3.89 -1.25 14.24
CA MET A 198 2.84 -1.14 15.24
C MET A 198 1.66 -2.10 14.95
N ALA A 199 1.26 -2.24 13.68
CA ALA A 199 0.17 -3.14 13.32
C ALA A 199 0.55 -4.61 13.55
N GLN A 200 1.77 -5.02 13.21
CA GLN A 200 2.23 -6.39 13.44
C GLN A 200 2.34 -6.69 14.94
N ASP A 201 2.93 -5.77 15.72
CA ASP A 201 3.08 -5.91 17.17
C ASP A 201 1.71 -6.02 17.87
N GLU A 202 0.72 -5.21 17.44
CA GLU A 202 -0.64 -5.21 18.01
C GLU A 202 -1.34 -6.57 17.88
N PHE A 203 -1.09 -7.28 16.79
CA PHE A 203 -1.72 -8.57 16.48
C PHE A 203 -0.79 -9.76 16.72
N GLY A 204 0.39 -9.56 17.31
CA GLY A 204 1.37 -10.63 17.54
C GLY A 204 1.89 -11.28 16.25
N ILE A 205 1.88 -10.54 15.15
CA ILE A 205 2.40 -10.97 13.86
C ILE A 205 3.90 -10.65 13.82
N PRO A 206 4.78 -11.54 13.32
CA PRO A 206 6.22 -11.25 13.23
C PRO A 206 6.50 -10.01 12.36
N GLN A 207 7.45 -9.17 12.78
CA GLN A 207 7.89 -8.04 11.96
C GLN A 207 8.51 -8.52 10.63
N GLY A 208 8.29 -7.76 9.56
CA GLY A 208 8.65 -8.16 8.19
C GLY A 208 7.65 -9.10 7.52
N THR A 209 6.50 -9.40 8.14
CA THR A 209 5.41 -10.19 7.52
C THR A 209 4.66 -9.38 6.46
N ILE A 210 4.40 -8.10 6.75
CA ILE A 210 3.89 -7.16 5.75
C ILE A 210 4.96 -6.96 4.68
N LYS A 211 4.55 -6.96 3.41
CA LYS A 211 5.42 -6.61 2.28
C LYS A 211 4.82 -5.49 1.44
N ALA A 212 5.64 -4.58 0.96
CA ALA A 212 5.22 -3.36 0.29
C ALA A 212 6.09 -3.05 -0.93
N THR A 213 5.46 -2.81 -2.07
CA THR A 213 6.14 -2.26 -3.25
C THR A 213 5.87 -0.75 -3.31
N VAL A 214 6.90 0.07 -3.45
CA VAL A 214 6.74 1.52 -3.54
C VAL A 214 6.63 1.95 -5.00
N LEU A 215 5.62 2.76 -5.34
CA LEU A 215 5.57 3.40 -6.65
C LEU A 215 6.52 4.60 -6.66
N LEU A 216 7.55 4.51 -7.50
CA LEU A 216 8.49 5.60 -7.76
C LEU A 216 7.90 6.50 -8.85
N GLU A 217 6.91 7.27 -8.43
CA GLU A 217 6.03 8.07 -9.31
C GLU A 217 6.02 9.57 -8.97
N THR A 218 6.94 10.01 -8.12
CA THR A 218 7.22 11.43 -7.88
C THR A 218 8.67 11.71 -8.19
N ILE A 219 8.97 12.91 -8.71
CA ILE A 219 10.34 13.27 -9.09
C ILE A 219 11.27 13.29 -7.86
N LEU A 220 10.77 13.70 -6.70
CA LEU A 220 11.57 13.77 -5.47
C LEU A 220 11.97 12.38 -4.97
N ALA A 221 11.06 11.41 -5.02
CA ALA A 221 11.37 10.04 -4.60
C ALA A 221 12.46 9.39 -5.47
N ALA A 222 12.67 9.82 -6.72
CA ALA A 222 13.76 9.34 -7.56
C ALA A 222 15.16 9.70 -7.02
N PHE A 223 15.27 10.74 -6.17
CA PHE A 223 16.53 11.12 -5.51
C PHE A 223 16.71 10.46 -4.15
N GLU A 224 15.74 9.68 -3.68
CA GLU A 224 15.72 9.04 -2.36
C GLU A 224 15.38 7.55 -2.45
N MET A 225 15.61 6.90 -3.59
CA MET A 225 15.22 5.49 -3.83
C MET A 225 15.86 4.52 -2.83
N ASP A 226 17.15 4.70 -2.54
CA ASP A 226 17.90 3.80 -1.67
C ASP A 226 17.53 4.01 -0.20
N GLU A 227 17.29 5.26 0.19
CA GLU A 227 16.76 5.65 1.49
C GLU A 227 15.34 5.11 1.70
N ILE A 228 14.45 5.20 0.70
CA ILE A 228 13.11 4.60 0.75
C ILE A 228 13.20 3.08 0.98
N LEU A 229 14.07 2.39 0.24
CA LEU A 229 14.31 0.95 0.43
C LEU A 229 14.89 0.65 1.82
N TYR A 230 15.78 1.51 2.33
CA TYR A 230 16.40 1.35 3.64
C TYR A 230 15.40 1.48 4.79
N GLU A 231 14.54 2.50 4.73
CA GLU A 231 13.48 2.73 5.72
C GLU A 231 12.46 1.59 5.75
N LEU A 232 12.20 0.97 4.58
CA LEU A 232 11.30 -0.18 4.45
C LEU A 232 12.05 -1.52 4.38
N ARG A 233 13.33 -1.63 4.74
CA ARG A 233 14.15 -2.83 4.42
C ARG A 233 13.58 -4.16 4.91
N GLU A 234 12.82 -4.17 6.01
CA GLU A 234 12.15 -5.35 6.54
C GLU A 234 10.80 -5.66 5.86
N HIS A 235 10.17 -4.64 5.29
CA HIS A 235 8.86 -4.72 4.66
C HIS A 235 8.90 -4.51 3.13
N SER A 236 10.07 -4.34 2.52
CA SER A 236 10.17 -4.01 1.10
C SER A 236 9.95 -5.24 0.21
N ALA A 237 9.21 -5.04 -0.87
CA ALA A 237 9.08 -5.92 -2.01
C ALA A 237 9.54 -5.26 -3.32
N GLY A 238 10.34 -4.19 -3.23
CA GLY A 238 10.91 -3.49 -4.37
C GLY A 238 10.19 -2.19 -4.74
N LEU A 239 10.54 -1.68 -5.93
CA LEU A 239 10.09 -0.40 -6.47
C LEU A 239 9.39 -0.60 -7.82
N ASN A 240 8.48 0.30 -8.19
CA ASN A 240 7.74 0.26 -9.45
C ASN A 240 7.89 1.60 -10.20
N CYS A 241 8.16 1.55 -11.51
CA CYS A 241 8.22 2.75 -12.36
C CYS A 241 6.85 3.08 -12.95
N GLY A 242 6.48 4.37 -12.94
CA GLY A 242 5.27 4.91 -13.58
C GLY A 242 5.56 5.79 -14.81
N ARG A 243 4.51 6.32 -15.46
CA ARG A 243 4.65 7.27 -16.59
C ARG A 243 3.70 8.49 -16.54
N TRP A 244 2.38 8.27 -16.59
CA TRP A 244 1.33 9.26 -16.92
C TRP A 244 1.22 9.63 -18.41
#